data_AF-A0A959RQT5-F1
#
_entry.id   AF-A0A959RQT5-F1
#
_cell.length_a   1.000
_cell.length_b   1.000
_cell.length_c   1.000
_cell.angle_alpha   90.00
_cell.angle_beta   90.00
_cell.angle_gamma   90.00
#
_symmetry.space_group_name_H-M   'P 1'
#
loop_
_entity.id
_entity.type
_entity.pdbx_description
1 polymer ?
#
loop_
_entity_poly.entity_id
_entity_poly.type
_entity_poly.pdbx_seq_one_letter_code
_entity_poly.pdbx_strand_id
1 'polypeptide(L)' 'MKKLPSSENTEIFIMRISPKLKGKLNELSSKSKHKNASGFIRELIESEYRKR' A
#
# COMPACT_ATOMS: atom_id res chain seq x y z
N MET A 1 5.04 0.51 -29.55
CA MET A 1 4.35 0.44 -28.24
C MET A 1 5.16 1.28 -27.25
N LYS A 2 4.56 2.31 -26.63
CA LYS A 2 5.26 3.12 -25.61
C LYS A 2 5.68 2.19 -24.48
N LYS A 3 6.98 2.12 -24.19
CA LYS A 3 7.54 1.34 -23.07
C LYS A 3 6.81 1.75 -21.79
N LEU A 4 6.04 0.82 -21.23
CA LEU A 4 5.56 0.93 -19.85
C LEU A 4 6.80 1.11 -18.97
N PRO A 5 6.80 2.04 -17.99
CA PRO A 5 7.93 2.18 -17.10
C PRO A 5 8.13 0.86 -16.36
N SER A 6 9.24 0.18 -16.64
CA SER A 6 9.66 -1.01 -15.91
C SER A 6 10.16 -0.55 -14.55
N SER A 7 9.25 -0.35 -13.59
CA SER A 7 9.66 -0.33 -12.20
C SER A 7 9.97 -1.77 -11.81
N GLU A 8 11.24 -2.08 -11.60
CA GLU A 8 11.63 -3.21 -10.77
C GLU A 8 10.85 -3.09 -9.44
N ASN A 9 10.13 -4.14 -9.03
CA ASN A 9 9.25 -4.22 -7.83
C ASN A 9 7.76 -3.87 -8.01
N THR A 10 7.08 -4.43 -9.01
CA THR A 10 5.61 -4.35 -9.15
C THR A 10 4.91 -5.67 -8.81
N GLU A 11 5.27 -6.32 -7.70
CA GLU A 11 4.45 -7.42 -7.20
C GLU A 11 3.08 -6.88 -6.78
N ILE A 12 2.02 -7.35 -7.45
CA ILE A 12 0.66 -6.90 -7.20
C ILE A 12 0.05 -7.78 -6.12
N PHE A 13 -0.13 -7.20 -4.93
CA PHE A 13 -0.87 -7.80 -3.84
C PHE A 13 -2.34 -7.37 -3.89
N ILE A 14 -3.26 -8.34 -3.95
CA ILE A 14 -4.71 -8.09 -3.91
C ILE A 14 -5.26 -8.63 -2.59
N MET A 15 -5.85 -7.73 -1.79
CA MET A 15 -6.47 -8.07 -0.52
C MET A 15 -7.96 -7.77 -0.55
N ARG A 16 -8.78 -8.74 -0.14
CA ARG A 16 -10.22 -8.53 0.08
C ARG A 16 -10.45 -8.11 1.52
N ILE A 17 -11.05 -6.94 1.71
CA ILE A 17 -11.44 -6.41 3.02
C ILE A 17 -12.86 -5.86 2.96
N SER A 18 -13.51 -5.77 4.12
CA SER A 18 -14.84 -5.18 4.20
C SER A 18 -14.83 -3.69 3.80
N PRO A 19 -15.95 -3.14 3.28
CA PRO A 19 -16.03 -1.73 2.90
C PRO A 19 -15.71 -0.77 4.06
N LYS A 20 -16.12 -1.13 5.29
CA LYS A 20 -15.83 -0.37 6.51
C LYS A 20 -14.31 -0.27 6.77
N LEU A 21 -13.59 -1.38 6.62
CA LEU A 21 -12.14 -1.40 6.79
C LEU A 21 -11.44 -0.65 5.66
N LYS A 22 -11.93 -0.75 4.43
CA LYS A 22 -11.41 0.03 3.29
C LYS A 22 -11.55 1.54 3.52
N GLY A 23 -12.68 1.99 4.06
CA GLY A 23 -12.88 3.40 4.42
C GLY A 23 -11.87 3.87 5.46
N LYS A 24 -11.69 3.09 6.53
CA LYS A 24 -10.71 3.41 7.59
C LYS A 24 -9.26 3.38 7.07
N LEU A 25 -8.91 2.44 6.20
CA LEU A 25 -7.61 2.37 5.55
C LEU A 25 -7.32 3.64 4.74
N ASN A 26 -8.28 4.10 3.95
CA ASN A 26 -8.14 5.31 3.16
C ASN A 26 -7.96 6.55 4.06
N GLU A 27 -8.74 6.66 5.14
CA GLU A 27 -8.61 7.75 6.12
C GLU A 27 -7.26 7.74 6.84
N LEU A 28 -6.75 6.56 7.22
CA LEU A 28 -5.44 6.46 7.85
C LEU A 28 -4.32 6.78 6.88
N SER A 29 -4.44 6.32 5.62
CA SER A 29 -3.44 6.60 4.60
C SER A 29 -3.33 8.10 4.31
N SER A 30 -4.44 8.85 4.27
CA SER A 30 -4.41 10.29 4.01
C SER A 30 -3.73 11.09 5.13
N LYS A 31 -3.68 10.55 6.36
CA LYS A 31 -2.98 11.11 7.51
C LYS A 31 -1.52 10.67 7.61
N SER A 32 -1.11 9.67 6.82
CA SER A 32 0.26 9.15 6.80
C SER A 32 1.16 9.95 5.87
N LYS A 33 2.48 9.70 5.93
CA LYS A 33 3.45 10.24 4.96
C LYS A 33 3.14 9.79 3.53
N HIS A 34 2.43 8.68 3.37
CA HIS A 34 2.00 8.14 2.09
C HIS A 34 0.56 8.55 1.79
N LYS A 35 0.36 9.45 0.82
CA LYS A 35 -0.98 9.93 0.40
C LYS A 35 -1.83 8.89 -0.34
N ASN A 36 -1.47 7.60 -0.29
CA ASN A 36 -2.20 6.50 -0.91
C ASN A 36 -2.11 5.22 -0.06
N ALA A 37 -3.14 4.38 -0.18
CA ALA A 37 -3.27 3.15 0.61
C ALA A 37 -2.14 2.14 0.35
N SER A 38 -1.64 2.04 -0.88
CA SER A 38 -0.59 1.08 -1.25
C SER A 38 0.74 1.39 -0.55
N GLY A 39 1.17 2.66 -0.57
CA GLY A 39 2.38 3.09 0.12
C GLY A 39 2.25 2.92 1.64
N PHE A 40 1.07 3.24 2.18
CA PHE A 40 0.79 3.05 3.60
C PHE A 40 0.85 1.56 4.03
N ILE A 41 0.23 0.65 3.26
CA ILE A 41 0.31 -0.79 3.52
C ILE A 41 1.74 -1.31 3.43
N ARG A 42 2.49 -0.86 2.41
CA ARG A 42 3.90 -1.24 2.24
C ARG A 42 4.74 -0.83 3.45
N GLU A 43 4.60 0.40 3.92
CA GLU A 43 5.31 0.90 5.10
C GLU A 43 5.01 0.05 6.33
N LEU A 44 3.74 -0.31 6.55
CA LEU A 44 3.34 -1.18 7.67
C LEU A 44 3.98 -2.57 7.59
N ILE A 45 3.95 -3.20 6.42
CA ILE A 45 4.55 -4.53 6.20
C ILE A 45 6.06 -4.47 6.44
N GLU A 46 6.74 -3.49 5.84
CA GLU A 46 8.18 -3.32 6.00
C GLU A 46 8.58 -2.98 7.44
N SER A 47 7.75 -2.19 8.15
CA SER A 47 7.97 -1.83 9.55
C SER A 47 7.89 -3.05 10.47
N GLU A 48 6.88 -3.91 10.29
CA GLU A 48 6.75 -5.15 11.06
C GLU A 48 7.84 -6.16 10.71
N TYR A 49 8.26 -6.24 9.45
CA TYR A 49 9.37 -7.09 9.05
C TYR A 49 10.69 -6.66 9.72
N ARG A 50 10.99 -5.36 9.77
CA ARG A 50 12.22 -4.83 10.42
C ARG A 50 12.30 -5.08 11.93
N LYS A 51 11.17 -5.35 12.59
CA LYS A 51 11.11 -5.64 14.04
C LYS A 51 11.43 -7.10 14.36
N ARG A 52 11.37 -8.00 13.38
CA ARG A 52 11.76 -9.41 13.51
C ARG A 52 13.26 -9.56 13.26
#